data_AF-A0AAD4XBP2-F1
#
_entry.id   AF-A0AAD4XBP2-F1
#
_cell.length_a   1.000
_cell.length_b   1.000
_cell.length_c   1.000
_cell.angle_alpha   90.00
_cell.angle_beta   90.00
_cell.angle_gamma   90.00
#
_symmetry.space_group_name_H-M   'P 1'
#
loop_
_entity.id
_entity.type
_entity.pdbx_description
1 polymer ?
#
loop_
_entity_poly.entity_id
_entity_poly.type
_entity_poly.pdbx_seq_one_letter_code
_entity_poly.pdbx_strand_id
1 'polypeptide(L)'
;MFTKMTKSKHTFKIITFSLTLLILLGLITSIIASESSVADDNNEEDDVKDFEELLALDEEEEAAEDSQVKSAEAEVLTKAQRIVPELNMENYKRVVFEGNEFVLVLGYAPWCFRSAELMPRFAEAANVLNKMGNPIVLAKIDAERHPKAASVLGISGFPTLLLFVNGSSQAYTGGFSTEEMVLWARKKTGMPVIRLNSVPEAEDFLSKNRMFIIGLFEKFEV
;
A
#
# COMPACT_ATOMS: atom_id res chain seq x y z
N MET A 1 -0.20 -41.37 42.11
CA MET A 1 -1.46 -40.68 42.47
C MET A 1 -1.14 -39.20 42.67
N PHE A 2 -2.03 -38.32 42.22
CA PHE A 2 -2.01 -36.84 42.29
C PHE A 2 -1.53 -36.07 41.04
N THR A 3 -2.51 -35.92 40.14
CA THR A 3 -2.68 -34.92 39.08
C THR A 3 -2.73 -33.50 39.68
N LYS A 4 -2.11 -32.51 39.02
CA LYS A 4 -2.28 -31.08 39.36
C LYS A 4 -2.85 -30.33 38.17
N MET A 5 -4.08 -29.85 38.33
CA MET A 5 -4.89 -29.10 37.35
C MET A 5 -4.41 -27.65 37.20
N THR A 6 -4.47 -27.15 35.97
CA THR A 6 -4.24 -25.76 35.54
C THR A 6 -5.47 -24.89 35.79
N LYS A 7 -5.30 -23.68 36.33
CA LYS A 7 -6.38 -22.70 36.58
C LYS A 7 -6.42 -21.65 35.45
N SER A 8 -7.54 -21.62 34.72
CA SER A 8 -7.84 -20.67 33.63
C SER A 8 -8.17 -19.26 34.18
N LYS A 9 -7.54 -18.21 33.60
CA LYS A 9 -7.67 -16.80 34.02
C LYS A 9 -8.33 -15.91 32.94
N HIS A 10 -9.24 -16.43 32.11
CA HIS A 10 -9.78 -15.67 30.97
C HIS A 10 -11.22 -15.15 31.09
N THR A 11 -11.97 -15.50 32.14
CA THR A 11 -13.39 -15.14 32.23
C THR A 11 -13.69 -13.80 32.90
N PHE A 12 -12.74 -13.19 33.60
CA PHE A 12 -13.02 -11.98 34.41
C PHE A 12 -13.03 -10.67 33.61
N LYS A 13 -12.22 -10.55 32.55
CA LYS A 13 -12.09 -9.29 31.77
C LYS A 13 -13.24 -9.04 30.80
N ILE A 14 -13.93 -10.09 30.35
CA ILE A 14 -15.03 -9.98 29.37
C ILE A 14 -16.31 -9.47 30.06
N ILE A 15 -16.54 -9.88 31.31
CA ILE A 15 -17.71 -9.49 32.10
C ILE A 15 -17.68 -7.99 32.43
N THR A 16 -16.50 -7.44 32.72
CA THR A 16 -16.37 -6.01 33.06
C THR A 16 -16.61 -5.09 31.85
N PHE A 17 -16.27 -5.53 30.64
CA PHE A 17 -16.45 -4.73 29.41
C PHE A 17 -17.92 -4.67 28.97
N SER A 18 -18.68 -5.76 29.18
CA SER A 18 -20.12 -5.81 28.87
C SER A 18 -20.94 -4.92 29.82
N LEU A 19 -20.51 -4.76 31.07
CA LEU A 19 -21.23 -3.94 32.06
C LEU A 19 -21.03 -2.45 31.78
N THR A 20 -19.83 -2.02 31.37
CA THR A 20 -19.56 -0.62 31.03
C THR A 20 -20.27 -0.17 29.76
N LEU A 21 -20.45 -1.07 28.78
CA LEU A 21 -21.16 -0.76 27.53
C LEU A 21 -22.67 -0.53 27.76
N LEU A 22 -23.28 -1.28 28.69
CA LEU A 22 -24.70 -1.17 29.02
C LEU A 22 -25.02 0.10 29.81
N ILE A 23 -24.10 0.54 30.67
CA ILE A 23 -24.23 1.81 31.41
C ILE A 23 -24.11 3.01 30.45
N LEU A 24 -23.21 2.95 29.47
CA LEU A 24 -23.04 4.03 28.49
C LEU A 24 -24.27 4.20 27.58
N LEU A 25 -24.91 3.09 27.19
CA LEU A 25 -26.09 3.13 26.33
C LEU A 25 -27.32 3.73 27.03
N GLY A 26 -27.44 3.55 28.35
CA GLY A 26 -28.53 4.14 29.15
C GLY A 26 -28.44 5.65 29.34
N LEU A 27 -27.23 6.23 29.28
CA LEU A 27 -27.05 7.69 29.40
C LEU A 27 -27.46 8.43 28.11
N ILE A 28 -27.32 7.79 26.95
CA ILE A 28 -27.66 8.39 25.65
C ILE A 28 -29.19 8.50 25.49
N THR A 29 -29.96 7.57 26.06
CA THR A 29 -31.43 7.59 25.97
C THR A 29 -32.09 8.69 26.81
N SER A 30 -31.42 9.24 27.82
CA SER A 30 -31.97 10.33 28.64
C SER A 30 -31.79 11.72 28.02
N ILE A 31 -30.95 11.87 26.99
CA ILE A 31 -30.72 13.17 26.33
C ILE A 31 -31.79 13.48 25.27
N ILE A 32 -32.50 12.47 24.74
CA ILE A 32 -33.46 12.65 23.64
C ILE A 32 -34.90 12.92 24.16
N ALA A 33 -35.14 12.84 25.46
CA ALA A 33 -36.48 13.03 26.05
C ALA A 33 -36.55 14.30 26.89
N SER A 34 -36.30 15.47 26.31
CA SER A 34 -36.63 16.75 26.94
C SER A 34 -36.84 17.84 25.89
N GLU A 35 -38.05 18.42 25.94
CA GLU A 35 -38.37 19.79 25.50
C GLU A 35 -38.86 20.01 24.06
N SER A 36 -40.16 19.72 23.87
CA SER A 36 -41.06 20.55 23.07
C SER A 36 -41.66 21.65 23.97
N SER A 37 -41.65 22.92 23.56
CA SER A 37 -42.87 23.76 23.46
C SER A 37 -42.61 25.27 23.30
N VAL A 38 -43.56 25.90 22.59
CA VAL A 38 -43.98 27.32 22.56
C VAL A 38 -43.36 28.22 21.47
N ALA A 39 -44.28 28.96 20.84
CA ALA A 39 -44.15 29.75 19.62
C ALA A 39 -44.18 31.28 19.90
N ASP A 40 -43.82 32.02 18.84
CA ASP A 40 -44.22 33.40 18.45
C ASP A 40 -43.38 34.58 18.97
N ASP A 41 -42.65 35.27 18.08
CA ASP A 41 -42.85 36.70 17.74
C ASP A 41 -41.93 37.14 16.57
N ASN A 42 -42.32 38.21 15.92
CA ASN A 42 -42.09 38.62 14.54
C ASN A 42 -40.76 39.35 14.24
N ASN A 43 -40.48 39.37 12.92
CA ASN A 43 -39.81 40.39 12.11
C ASN A 43 -38.29 40.38 11.90
N GLU A 44 -38.00 40.49 10.60
CA GLU A 44 -36.92 41.19 9.91
C GLU A 44 -35.70 40.39 9.39
N GLU A 45 -35.60 40.51 8.06
CA GLU A 45 -34.41 40.48 7.20
C GLU A 45 -34.07 39.14 6.53
N ASP A 46 -34.62 39.05 5.31
CA ASP A 46 -34.10 38.41 4.12
C ASP A 46 -32.55 38.47 4.02
N ASP A 47 -31.94 37.42 3.46
CA ASP A 47 -30.54 37.32 2.93
C ASP A 47 -29.63 36.21 3.50
N VAL A 48 -30.15 35.14 4.13
CA VAL A 48 -29.27 34.01 4.58
C VAL A 48 -29.72 32.61 4.16
N LYS A 49 -30.83 32.47 3.44
CA LYS A 49 -31.37 31.15 3.06
C LYS A 49 -30.72 30.54 1.81
N ASP A 50 -29.98 31.31 1.04
CA ASP A 50 -29.37 30.83 -0.21
C ASP A 50 -28.03 30.11 0.02
N PHE A 51 -27.42 30.26 1.20
CA PHE A 51 -26.08 29.72 1.48
C PHE A 51 -26.10 28.35 2.18
N GLU A 52 -27.14 28.06 2.98
CA GLU A 52 -27.29 26.75 3.65
C GLU A 52 -27.74 25.65 2.69
N GLU A 53 -28.60 25.97 1.71
CA GLU A 53 -29.04 25.01 0.70
C GLU A 53 -27.94 24.70 -0.33
N LEU A 54 -27.07 25.68 -0.63
CA LEU A 54 -25.88 25.47 -1.47
C LEU A 54 -24.77 24.68 -0.78
N LEU A 55 -24.60 24.82 0.55
CA LEU A 55 -23.61 24.05 1.32
C LEU A 55 -24.02 22.57 1.48
N ALA A 56 -25.32 22.29 1.58
CA ALA A 56 -25.82 20.92 1.70
C ALA A 56 -25.75 20.13 0.38
N LEU A 57 -25.79 20.82 -0.76
CA LEU A 57 -25.65 20.19 -2.08
C LEU A 57 -24.20 19.79 -2.40
N ASP A 58 -23.20 20.56 -1.94
CA ASP A 58 -21.78 20.23 -2.10
C ASP A 58 -21.35 19.09 -1.14
N GLU A 59 -21.88 19.02 0.09
CA GLU A 59 -21.58 17.95 1.06
C GLU A 59 -22.13 16.57 0.65
N GLU A 60 -23.23 16.52 -0.10
CA GLU A 60 -23.80 15.25 -0.59
C GLU A 60 -23.10 14.73 -1.87
N GLU A 61 -22.48 15.59 -2.69
CA GLU A 61 -21.71 15.17 -3.87
C GLU A 61 -20.30 14.63 -3.51
N GLU A 62 -19.62 15.19 -2.50
CA GLU A 62 -18.27 14.73 -2.13
C GLU A 62 -18.23 13.36 -1.41
N ALA A 63 -19.27 12.99 -0.64
CA ALA A 63 -19.29 11.75 0.15
C ALA A 63 -19.54 10.48 -0.68
N ALA A 64 -20.25 10.62 -1.81
CA ALA A 64 -20.61 9.49 -2.67
C ALA A 64 -19.47 9.04 -3.60
N GLU A 65 -18.62 9.97 -4.06
CA GLU A 65 -17.47 9.66 -4.91
C GLU A 65 -16.28 9.06 -4.12
N ASP A 66 -16.02 9.54 -2.90
CA ASP A 66 -14.90 9.11 -2.05
C ASP A 66 -15.02 7.63 -1.58
N SER A 67 -16.25 7.13 -1.50
CA SER A 67 -16.54 5.77 -1.02
C SER A 67 -16.30 4.68 -2.06
N GLN A 68 -16.56 4.97 -3.35
CA GLN A 68 -16.34 4.00 -4.42
C GLN A 68 -14.87 3.92 -4.82
N VAL A 69 -14.17 5.06 -4.90
CA VAL A 69 -12.74 5.12 -5.28
C VAL A 69 -11.84 4.43 -4.25
N LYS A 70 -12.08 4.62 -2.94
CA LYS A 70 -11.29 3.94 -1.88
C LYS A 70 -11.40 2.42 -1.91
N SER A 71 -12.59 1.89 -2.26
CA SER A 71 -12.81 0.45 -2.31
C SER A 71 -12.10 -0.20 -3.50
N ALA A 72 -12.14 0.44 -4.68
CA ALA A 72 -11.45 -0.02 -5.86
C ALA A 72 -9.94 0.11 -5.72
N GLU A 73 -9.44 1.21 -5.14
CA GLU A 73 -8.02 1.38 -4.86
C GLU A 73 -7.52 0.35 -3.84
N ALA A 74 -8.27 0.09 -2.77
CA ALA A 74 -7.93 -0.95 -1.79
C ALA A 74 -7.92 -2.37 -2.39
N GLU A 75 -8.85 -2.70 -3.30
CA GLU A 75 -8.82 -3.97 -4.04
C GLU A 75 -7.62 -4.06 -4.99
N VAL A 76 -7.30 -2.97 -5.70
CA VAL A 76 -6.12 -2.91 -6.59
C VAL A 76 -4.83 -3.03 -5.78
N LEU A 77 -4.74 -2.38 -4.62
CA LEU A 77 -3.60 -2.45 -3.71
C LEU A 77 -3.43 -3.84 -3.10
N THR A 78 -4.50 -4.48 -2.65
CA THR A 78 -4.43 -5.86 -2.12
C THR A 78 -4.05 -6.87 -3.20
N LYS A 79 -4.52 -6.68 -4.44
CA LYS A 79 -4.09 -7.48 -5.59
C LYS A 79 -2.62 -7.23 -5.92
N ALA A 80 -2.17 -5.97 -5.93
CA ALA A 80 -0.77 -5.62 -6.17
C ALA A 80 0.15 -6.21 -5.10
N GLN A 81 -0.25 -6.17 -3.82
CA GLN A 81 0.54 -6.76 -2.74
C GLN A 81 0.70 -8.28 -2.86
N ARG A 82 -0.21 -8.98 -3.54
CA ARG A 82 -0.07 -10.41 -3.86
C ARG A 82 0.95 -10.66 -5.00
N ILE A 83 1.25 -9.67 -5.82
CA ILE A 83 2.25 -9.77 -6.90
C ILE A 83 3.67 -9.87 -6.32
N VAL A 84 3.91 -9.26 -5.15
CA VAL A 84 5.21 -9.28 -4.49
C VAL A 84 5.32 -10.51 -3.59
N PRO A 85 6.09 -11.55 -3.97
CA PRO A 85 6.29 -12.73 -3.13
C PRO A 85 6.90 -12.36 -1.78
N GLU A 86 6.34 -12.95 -0.72
CA GLU A 86 6.89 -12.87 0.63
C GLU A 86 7.95 -13.96 0.81
N LEU A 87 9.16 -13.53 1.18
CA LEU A 87 10.28 -14.41 1.46
C LEU A 87 10.20 -14.91 2.90
N ASN A 88 10.59 -16.16 3.08
CA ASN A 88 10.66 -16.84 4.35
C ASN A 88 11.92 -17.74 4.40
N MET A 89 12.07 -18.52 5.47
CA MET A 89 13.23 -19.40 5.66
C MET A 89 13.36 -20.52 4.61
N GLU A 90 12.25 -20.92 3.96
CA GLU A 90 12.24 -22.02 2.99
C GLU A 90 12.54 -21.56 1.56
N ASN A 91 12.14 -20.34 1.19
CA ASN A 91 12.18 -19.87 -0.20
C ASN A 91 13.26 -18.81 -0.49
N TYR A 92 13.78 -18.09 0.50
CA TYR A 92 14.64 -16.93 0.25
C TYR A 92 15.88 -17.29 -0.58
N LYS A 93 16.48 -18.46 -0.30
CA LYS A 93 17.67 -18.91 -1.03
C LYS A 93 17.38 -19.11 -2.51
N ARG A 94 16.28 -19.79 -2.80
CA ARG A 94 15.84 -20.05 -4.16
C ARG A 94 15.57 -18.73 -4.89
N VAL A 95 14.77 -17.85 -4.30
CA VAL A 95 14.37 -16.62 -4.98
C VAL A 95 15.56 -15.68 -5.19
N VAL A 96 16.44 -15.52 -4.21
CA VAL A 96 17.51 -14.50 -4.21
C VAL A 96 18.82 -15.00 -4.84
N PHE A 97 19.19 -16.27 -4.62
CA PHE A 97 20.50 -16.80 -5.05
C PHE A 97 20.40 -17.84 -6.16
N GLU A 98 19.25 -18.47 -6.38
CA GLU A 98 19.11 -19.64 -7.28
C GLU A 98 17.85 -19.53 -8.17
N GLY A 99 17.89 -18.63 -9.15
CA GLY A 99 16.84 -18.61 -10.18
C GLY A 99 16.58 -17.25 -10.82
N ASN A 100 17.03 -16.16 -10.20
CA ASN A 100 16.82 -14.81 -10.72
C ASN A 100 18.14 -14.05 -10.74
N GLU A 101 18.41 -13.37 -11.85
CA GLU A 101 19.59 -12.52 -12.00
C GLU A 101 19.46 -11.25 -11.15
N PHE A 102 18.29 -10.60 -11.19
CA PHE A 102 18.01 -9.34 -10.50
C PHE A 102 16.86 -9.52 -9.51
N VAL A 103 17.13 -9.30 -8.22
CA VAL A 103 16.10 -9.38 -7.17
C VAL A 103 16.18 -8.16 -6.27
N LEU A 104 15.12 -7.37 -6.21
CA LEU A 104 15.00 -6.25 -5.27
C LEU A 104 14.18 -6.71 -4.07
N VAL A 105 14.84 -6.78 -2.91
CA VAL A 105 14.23 -7.26 -1.65
C VAL A 105 13.90 -6.08 -0.74
N LEU A 106 12.64 -5.98 -0.32
CA LEU A 106 12.16 -5.08 0.73
C LEU A 106 12.13 -5.80 2.08
N GLY A 107 13.05 -5.45 2.97
CA GLY A 107 12.97 -5.79 4.38
C GLY A 107 12.06 -4.82 5.13
N TYR A 108 11.01 -5.34 5.76
CA TYR A 108 10.04 -4.53 6.50
C TYR A 108 9.70 -5.14 7.87
N ALA A 109 9.00 -4.34 8.69
CA ALA A 109 8.30 -4.79 9.88
C ALA A 109 6.86 -4.24 9.89
N PRO A 110 5.86 -5.00 10.36
CA PRO A 110 4.45 -4.64 10.26
C PRO A 110 4.05 -3.42 11.10
N TRP A 111 4.80 -3.11 12.16
CA TRP A 111 4.55 -1.94 13.02
C TRP A 111 5.28 -0.67 12.57
N CYS A 112 6.15 -0.77 11.55
CA CYS A 112 6.92 0.37 11.07
C CYS A 112 6.07 1.20 10.08
N PHE A 113 5.65 2.40 10.48
CA PHE A 113 4.84 3.30 9.65
C PHE A 113 5.45 3.55 8.26
N ARG A 114 6.76 3.85 8.19
CA ARG A 114 7.48 4.08 6.92
C ARG A 114 7.48 2.84 6.01
N SER A 115 7.48 1.65 6.60
CA SER A 115 7.35 0.40 5.84
C SER A 115 5.94 0.25 5.29
N ALA A 116 4.92 0.56 6.11
CA ALA A 116 3.52 0.52 5.69
C ALA A 116 3.22 1.47 4.53
N GLU A 117 3.80 2.68 4.54
CA GLU A 117 3.68 3.64 3.44
C GLU A 117 4.36 3.16 2.14
N LEU A 118 5.49 2.45 2.25
CA LEU A 118 6.28 2.03 1.10
C LEU A 118 5.72 0.77 0.41
N MET A 119 5.19 -0.18 1.17
CA MET A 119 4.64 -1.44 0.64
C MET A 119 3.67 -1.28 -0.56
N PRO A 120 2.66 -0.39 -0.53
CA PRO A 120 1.74 -0.22 -1.66
C PRO A 120 2.46 0.27 -2.92
N ARG A 121 3.35 1.27 -2.79
CA ARG A 121 4.14 1.80 -3.91
C ARG A 121 5.11 0.76 -4.48
N PHE A 122 5.71 -0.03 -3.60
CA PHE A 122 6.61 -1.12 -3.99
C PHE A 122 5.86 -2.22 -4.78
N ALA A 123 4.64 -2.54 -4.35
CA ALA A 123 3.78 -3.48 -5.05
C ALA A 123 3.31 -2.97 -6.41
N GLU A 124 2.98 -1.67 -6.50
CA GLU A 124 2.66 -1.02 -7.77
C GLU A 124 3.85 -1.04 -8.73
N ALA A 125 5.05 -0.69 -8.25
CA ALA A 125 6.28 -0.74 -9.05
C ALA A 125 6.54 -2.15 -9.59
N ALA A 126 6.33 -3.19 -8.77
CA ALA A 126 6.42 -4.58 -9.21
C ALA A 126 5.44 -4.90 -10.35
N ASN A 127 4.19 -4.44 -10.23
CA ASN A 127 3.18 -4.62 -11.28
C ASN A 127 3.58 -3.93 -12.59
N VAL A 128 4.06 -2.69 -12.53
CA VAL A 128 4.52 -1.93 -13.70
C VAL A 128 5.71 -2.62 -14.35
N LEU A 129 6.72 -3.04 -13.58
CA LEU A 129 7.90 -3.74 -14.07
C LEU A 129 7.55 -5.07 -14.74
N ASN A 130 6.63 -5.85 -14.14
CA ASN A 130 6.14 -7.10 -14.72
C ASN A 130 5.42 -6.86 -16.05
N LYS A 131 4.55 -5.85 -16.13
CA LYS A 131 3.86 -5.48 -17.38
C LYS A 131 4.82 -5.03 -18.48
N MET A 132 5.93 -4.41 -18.11
CA MET A 132 7.00 -4.01 -19.04
C MET A 132 7.92 -5.17 -19.44
N GLY A 133 7.75 -6.37 -18.87
CA GLY A 133 8.64 -7.51 -19.10
C GLY A 133 10.04 -7.31 -18.52
N ASN A 134 10.20 -6.51 -17.46
CA ASN A 134 11.49 -6.34 -16.79
C ASN A 134 11.87 -7.65 -16.07
N PRO A 135 13.14 -8.12 -16.16
CA PRO A 135 13.56 -9.36 -15.51
C PRO A 135 13.73 -9.24 -13.99
N ILE A 136 13.61 -8.03 -13.42
CA ILE A 136 13.75 -7.83 -11.97
C ILE A 136 12.58 -8.44 -11.21
N VAL A 137 12.89 -9.25 -10.21
CA VAL A 137 11.91 -9.78 -9.27
C VAL A 137 11.89 -8.89 -8.03
N LEU A 138 10.74 -8.29 -7.72
CA LEU A 138 10.53 -7.58 -6.47
C LEU A 138 9.97 -8.56 -5.44
N ALA A 139 10.61 -8.64 -4.27
CA ALA A 139 10.20 -9.52 -3.18
C ALA A 139 10.22 -8.75 -1.85
N LYS A 140 9.47 -9.22 -0.86
CA LYS A 140 9.43 -8.60 0.48
C LYS A 140 9.70 -9.64 1.56
N ILE A 141 10.22 -9.23 2.70
CA ILE A 141 10.42 -10.10 3.87
C ILE A 141 10.05 -9.37 5.14
N ASP A 142 9.18 -9.98 5.94
CA ASP A 142 9.02 -9.60 7.34
C ASP A 142 10.25 -10.08 8.10
N ALA A 143 11.16 -9.15 8.34
CA ALA A 143 12.47 -9.44 8.90
C ALA A 143 12.42 -9.69 10.42
N GLU A 144 11.34 -9.28 11.10
CA GLU A 144 11.12 -9.67 12.49
C GLU A 144 10.58 -11.09 12.61
N ARG A 145 9.68 -11.47 11.70
CA ARG A 145 9.16 -12.83 11.62
C ARG A 145 10.21 -13.83 11.14
N HIS A 146 11.13 -13.40 10.27
CA HIS A 146 12.18 -14.23 9.67
C HIS A 146 13.60 -13.67 9.91
N PRO A 147 14.05 -13.55 11.17
CA PRO A 147 15.29 -12.83 11.51
C PRO A 147 16.56 -13.50 10.97
N LYS A 148 16.57 -14.83 10.87
CA LYS A 148 17.71 -15.57 10.31
C LYS A 148 17.86 -15.32 8.81
N ALA A 149 16.77 -15.34 8.04
CA ALA A 149 16.81 -15.03 6.61
C ALA A 149 17.17 -13.56 6.39
N ALA A 150 16.57 -12.64 7.16
CA ALA A 150 16.89 -11.22 7.11
C ALA A 150 18.37 -10.94 7.39
N SER A 151 18.95 -11.60 8.40
CA SER A 151 20.38 -11.47 8.72
C SER A 151 21.28 -11.96 7.58
N VAL A 152 20.95 -13.09 6.94
CA VAL A 152 21.71 -13.59 5.77
C VAL A 152 21.61 -12.63 4.59
N LEU A 153 20.45 -12.01 4.39
CA LEU A 153 20.23 -11.00 3.35
C LEU A 153 20.87 -9.65 3.68
N GLY A 154 21.41 -9.46 4.90
CA GLY A 154 22.04 -8.19 5.31
C GLY A 154 21.04 -7.10 5.71
N ILE A 155 19.82 -7.47 6.11
CA ILE A 155 18.78 -6.54 6.54
C ILE A 155 18.92 -6.30 8.04
N SER A 156 19.26 -5.07 8.43
CA SER A 156 19.49 -4.67 9.84
C SER A 156 18.54 -3.59 10.36
N GLY A 157 17.63 -3.07 9.54
CA GLY A 157 16.67 -2.01 9.91
C GLY A 157 15.53 -1.89 8.91
N PHE A 158 14.55 -1.03 9.20
CA PHE A 158 13.32 -0.92 8.40
C PHE A 158 12.95 0.51 8.01
N PRO A 159 12.44 0.73 6.79
CA PRO A 159 12.52 -0.19 5.65
C PRO A 159 13.96 -0.27 5.12
N THR A 160 14.36 -1.44 4.61
CA THR A 160 15.63 -1.60 3.89
C THR A 160 15.37 -2.21 2.53
N LEU A 161 15.92 -1.62 1.47
CA LEU A 161 15.86 -2.14 0.11
C LEU A 161 17.26 -2.57 -0.36
N LEU A 162 17.38 -3.82 -0.79
CA LEU A 162 18.63 -4.38 -1.31
C LEU A 162 18.39 -5.01 -2.67
N LEU A 163 19.19 -4.61 -3.66
CA LEU A 163 19.25 -5.25 -4.95
C LEU A 163 20.30 -6.36 -4.92
N PHE A 164 19.89 -7.57 -5.26
CA PHE A 164 20.77 -8.69 -5.51
C PHE A 164 20.96 -8.83 -7.01
N VAL A 165 22.22 -8.83 -7.45
CA VAL A 165 22.63 -9.12 -8.82
C VAL A 165 23.48 -10.37 -8.78
N ASN A 166 22.98 -11.49 -9.32
CA ASN A 166 23.63 -12.81 -9.25
C ASN A 166 24.07 -13.15 -7.82
N GLY A 167 23.19 -12.91 -6.84
CA GLY A 167 23.42 -13.16 -5.42
C GLY A 167 24.30 -12.13 -4.69
N SER A 168 24.92 -11.18 -5.40
CA SER A 168 25.69 -10.10 -4.76
C SER A 168 24.78 -8.92 -4.42
N SER A 169 24.75 -8.50 -3.16
CA SER A 169 23.88 -7.43 -2.69
C SER A 169 24.47 -6.03 -2.89
N GLN A 170 23.59 -5.08 -3.19
CA GLN A 170 23.87 -3.65 -3.30
C GLN A 170 22.72 -2.88 -2.66
N ALA A 171 23.03 -1.79 -1.95
CA ALA A 171 22.00 -0.93 -1.39
C ALA A 171 21.19 -0.24 -2.49
N TYR A 172 19.87 -0.17 -2.30
CA TYR A 172 19.02 0.68 -3.12
C TYR A 172 19.29 2.16 -2.81
N THR A 173 19.43 2.96 -3.87
CA THR A 173 19.79 4.38 -3.76
C THR A 173 18.83 5.30 -4.51
N GLY A 174 17.68 4.79 -4.94
CA GLY A 174 16.65 5.57 -5.60
C GLY A 174 15.68 6.20 -4.59
N GLY A 175 14.70 6.95 -5.10
CA GLY A 175 13.60 7.44 -4.27
C GLY A 175 12.51 6.39 -4.04
N PHE A 176 11.49 6.75 -3.26
CA PHE A 176 10.45 5.84 -2.79
C PHE A 176 9.11 6.00 -3.52
N SER A 177 9.04 6.82 -4.57
CA SER A 177 7.87 6.83 -5.47
C SER A 177 7.89 5.60 -6.38
N THR A 178 6.71 5.22 -6.87
CA THR A 178 6.55 4.12 -7.83
C THR A 178 7.42 4.34 -9.08
N GLU A 179 7.38 5.56 -9.64
CA GLU A 179 8.10 5.95 -10.86
C GLU A 179 9.61 5.90 -10.67
N GLU A 180 10.10 6.38 -9.53
CA GLU A 180 11.53 6.37 -9.20
C GLU A 180 12.06 4.94 -9.04
N MET A 181 11.30 4.07 -8.37
CA MET A 181 11.64 2.65 -8.24
C MET A 181 11.68 1.95 -9.61
N VAL A 182 10.69 2.20 -10.46
CA VAL A 182 10.64 1.65 -11.83
C VAL A 182 11.85 2.13 -12.64
N LEU A 183 12.14 3.44 -12.62
CA LEU A 183 13.26 4.02 -13.35
C LEU A 183 14.60 3.47 -12.85
N TRP A 184 14.78 3.39 -11.53
CA TRP A 184 16.00 2.87 -10.92
C TRP A 184 16.21 1.40 -11.28
N ALA A 185 15.17 0.58 -11.19
CA ALA A 185 15.21 -0.84 -11.55
C ALA A 185 15.62 -1.02 -13.02
N ARG A 186 14.99 -0.29 -13.95
CA ARG A 186 15.33 -0.31 -15.38
C ARG A 186 16.77 0.08 -15.67
N LYS A 187 17.28 1.09 -14.96
CA LYS A 187 18.68 1.51 -15.06
C LYS A 187 19.63 0.42 -14.60
N LYS A 188 19.27 -0.33 -13.56
CA LYS A 188 20.10 -1.41 -13.00
C LYS A 188 20.04 -2.70 -13.78
N THR A 189 18.89 -3.05 -14.36
CA THR A 189 18.74 -4.27 -15.18
C THR A 189 19.21 -4.11 -16.62
N GLY A 190 19.71 -2.93 -17.01
CA GLY A 190 20.17 -2.72 -18.37
C GLY A 190 19.03 -2.76 -19.40
N MET A 191 17.81 -2.36 -19.01
CA MET A 191 16.68 -2.17 -19.91
C MET A 191 16.40 -0.67 -20.18
N PRO A 192 17.35 0.06 -20.81
CA PRO A 192 17.16 1.47 -21.13
C PRO A 192 16.19 1.66 -22.30
N VAL A 193 15.99 0.64 -23.14
CA VAL A 193 15.23 0.75 -24.39
C VAL A 193 13.80 0.27 -24.19
N ILE A 194 12.83 1.14 -24.49
CA ILE A 194 11.42 0.79 -24.63
C ILE A 194 11.20 0.37 -26.08
N ARG A 195 10.68 -0.84 -26.30
CA ARG A 195 10.29 -1.29 -27.64
C ARG A 195 8.89 -0.78 -27.95
N LEU A 196 8.76 -0.04 -29.04
CA LEU A 196 7.49 0.41 -29.59
C LEU A 196 7.21 -0.45 -30.82
N ASN A 197 6.15 -1.27 -30.78
CA ASN A 197 5.85 -2.21 -31.86
C ASN A 197 4.74 -1.71 -32.78
N SER A 198 4.07 -0.61 -32.42
CA SER A 198 2.96 -0.04 -33.18
C SER A 198 2.96 1.49 -33.15
N VAL A 199 2.31 2.10 -34.14
CA VAL A 199 2.15 3.56 -34.23
C VAL A 199 1.36 4.13 -33.04
N PRO A 200 0.25 3.52 -32.57
CA PRO A 200 -0.49 4.05 -31.42
C PRO A 200 0.32 4.05 -30.12
N GLU A 201 1.14 3.02 -29.87
CA GLU A 201 2.06 3.01 -28.73
C GLU A 201 3.08 4.15 -28.81
N ALA A 202 3.58 4.43 -30.02
CA ALA A 202 4.49 5.54 -30.24
C ALA A 202 3.81 6.89 -29.99
N GLU A 203 2.58 7.10 -30.47
CA GLU A 203 1.81 8.32 -30.23
C GLU A 203 1.54 8.56 -28.74
N ASP A 204 1.14 7.52 -28.00
CA ASP A 204 0.95 7.58 -26.55
C ASP A 204 2.26 7.94 -25.83
N PHE A 205 3.38 7.32 -26.22
CA PHE A 205 4.70 7.63 -25.67
C PHE A 205 5.11 9.08 -25.95
N LEU A 206 4.89 9.58 -27.17
CA LEU A 206 5.18 10.96 -27.56
C LEU A 206 4.34 11.97 -26.76
N SER A 207 3.10 11.63 -26.42
CA SER A 207 2.22 12.51 -25.64
C SER A 207 2.63 12.62 -24.16
N LYS A 208 3.19 11.54 -23.60
CA LYS A 208 3.57 11.45 -22.18
C LYS A 208 4.97 11.97 -21.89
N ASN A 209 5.89 11.87 -22.86
CA ASN A 209 7.30 12.15 -22.64
C ASN A 209 7.75 13.40 -23.41
N ARG A 210 8.18 14.44 -22.68
CA ARG A 210 8.62 15.71 -23.27
C ARG A 210 9.99 15.65 -23.98
N MET A 211 10.82 14.66 -23.62
CA MET A 211 12.17 14.46 -24.15
C MET A 211 12.42 12.97 -24.33
N PHE A 212 12.86 12.56 -25.51
CA PHE A 212 13.14 11.16 -25.85
C PHE A 212 14.14 11.07 -27.01
N ILE A 213 14.74 9.88 -27.17
CA ILE A 213 15.55 9.52 -28.34
C ILE A 213 14.91 8.26 -28.94
N ILE A 214 14.52 8.32 -30.21
CA ILE A 214 13.98 7.18 -30.94
C ILE A 214 15.08 6.65 -31.86
N GLY A 215 15.44 5.37 -31.68
CA GLY A 215 16.26 4.63 -32.62
C GLY A 215 15.37 3.74 -33.48
N LEU A 216 15.41 3.92 -34.80
CA LEU A 216 14.71 3.07 -35.75
C LEU A 216 15.69 1.98 -36.23
N PHE A 217 15.34 0.70 -36.01
CA PHE A 217 16.19 -0.43 -36.38
C PHE A 217 15.37 -1.45 -37.17
N GLU A 218 15.89 -1.94 -38.30
CA GLU A 218 15.24 -3.00 -39.09
C GLU A 218 15.23 -4.35 -38.33
N LYS A 219 16.27 -4.60 -37.53
CA LYS A 219 16.40 -5.73 -36.60
C LYS A 219 17.06 -5.24 -35.32
N PHE A 220 16.51 -5.62 -34.18
CA PHE A 220 17.02 -5.22 -32.86
C PHE A 220 17.19 -6.44 -31.96
N GLU A 221 18.43 -6.88 -31.82
CA GLU A 221 18.85 -7.94 -30.89
C GLU A 221 19.50 -7.28 -29.67
N VAL A 222 19.12 -7.73 -28.47
CA VAL A 222 19.63 -7.24 -27.17
C VAL A 222 20.53 -8.29 -26.59
#